data_AF-A0A833UJZ7-F1
#
_entry.id   AF-A0A833UJZ7-F1
#
_cell.length_a   1.000
_cell.length_b   1.000
_cell.length_c   1.000
_cell.angle_alpha   90.00
_cell.angle_beta   90.00
_cell.angle_gamma   90.00
#
_symmetry.space_group_name_H-M   'P 1'
#
loop_
_entity.id
_entity.type
_entity.pdbx_description
1 polymer ?
#
loop_
_entity_poly.entity_id
_entity_poly.type
_entity_poly.pdbx_seq_one_letter_code
_entity_poly.pdbx_strand_id
1 'polypeptide(L)'
;MSPSKNMLRFKTEFSGQNPPYSPSILGNNSGFSSETPTPPKPPRKVLKTPHKVLDAPSLQDDFYLNLVDWSSQNVLAVELGTCVYLWSASNSKVMKLCDLGPNDGVCSVQRTREGYISIGTNFGQVQ
;
A
#
# COMPACT_ATOMS: atom_id res chain seq x y z
N MET A 1 -15.06 31.02 -11.50
CA MET A 1 -15.73 29.79 -11.02
C MET A 1 -14.74 28.64 -11.14
N SER A 2 -14.31 28.05 -10.02
CA SER A 2 -13.41 26.89 -9.98
C SER A 2 -13.96 25.89 -8.97
N PRO A 3 -13.97 24.58 -9.27
CA PRO A 3 -14.77 23.60 -8.56
C PRO A 3 -14.12 23.12 -7.26
N SER A 4 -14.97 22.87 -6.27
CA SER A 4 -14.66 22.22 -5.00
C SER A 4 -14.12 20.79 -5.22
N LYS A 5 -12.89 20.53 -4.77
CA LYS A 5 -12.35 19.18 -4.62
C LYS A 5 -12.77 18.61 -3.27
N ASN A 6 -13.49 17.50 -3.32
CA ASN A 6 -13.90 16.70 -2.16
C ASN A 6 -12.70 16.07 -1.44
N MET A 7 -13.02 15.68 -0.19
CA MET A 7 -12.72 14.37 0.41
C MET A 7 -11.60 14.35 1.47
N LEU A 8 -12.03 13.96 2.68
CA LEU A 8 -11.25 13.65 3.89
C LEU A 8 -10.75 14.85 4.71
N ARG A 9 -11.69 15.59 5.31
CA ARG A 9 -11.41 16.37 6.52
C ARG A 9 -11.60 15.48 7.74
N PHE A 10 -10.50 15.09 8.38
CA PHE A 10 -10.54 14.67 9.77
C PHE A 10 -10.75 15.92 10.62
N LYS A 11 -11.95 16.08 11.21
CA LYS A 11 -12.18 17.08 12.24
C LYS A 11 -11.41 16.64 13.50
N THR A 12 -10.30 17.29 13.78
CA THR A 12 -9.68 17.24 15.11
C THR A 12 -10.42 18.24 15.98
N GLU A 13 -11.51 17.81 16.62
CA GLU A 13 -12.08 18.53 17.76
C GLU A 13 -11.07 18.41 18.91
N PHE A 14 -10.23 19.43 19.12
CA PHE A 14 -9.35 19.51 20.29
C PHE A 14 -10.18 19.89 21.51
N SER A 15 -10.84 18.90 22.10
CA SER A 15 -11.31 18.97 23.48
C SER A 15 -10.16 18.53 24.40
N GLY A 16 -9.27 19.45 24.73
CA GLY A 16 -8.60 19.57 26.03
C GLY A 16 -7.97 18.35 26.74
N GLN A 17 -7.65 17.23 26.08
CA GLN A 17 -6.96 16.11 26.74
C GLN A 17 -5.88 15.50 25.83
N ASN A 18 -4.68 15.38 26.37
CA ASN A 18 -3.47 14.90 25.71
C ASN A 18 -3.68 13.51 25.05
N PRO A 19 -3.02 13.22 23.91
CA PRO A 19 -3.11 11.91 23.27
C PRO A 19 -2.52 10.82 24.19
N PRO A 20 -3.22 9.68 24.37
CA PRO A 20 -2.87 8.63 25.36
C PRO A 20 -1.62 7.81 25.00
N TYR A 21 -0.91 8.14 23.92
CA TYR A 21 0.27 7.41 23.45
C TYR A 21 1.51 8.30 23.42
N SER A 22 1.83 8.94 24.54
CA SER A 22 3.16 9.51 24.78
C SER A 22 3.90 8.56 25.72
N PRO A 23 5.05 7.98 25.33
CA PRO A 23 5.79 7.08 26.21
C PRO A 23 6.61 7.90 27.18
N SER A 24 6.09 8.15 28.38
CA SER A 24 6.91 8.56 29.53
C SER A 24 7.36 7.31 30.28
N ILE A 25 8.68 7.10 30.34
CA ILE A 25 9.33 5.99 31.05
C ILE A 25 9.15 6.17 32.57
N LEU A 26 8.63 5.10 33.20
CA LEU A 26 8.87 4.57 34.56
C LEU A 26 9.40 5.52 35.66
N GLY A 27 8.68 5.62 36.79
CA GLY A 27 9.29 5.93 38.09
C GLY A 27 8.37 6.59 39.12
N ASN A 28 8.03 5.84 40.19
CA ASN A 28 7.47 6.36 41.44
C ASN A 28 8.35 7.47 42.06
N ASN A 29 7.80 8.64 42.36
CA ASN A 29 7.66 9.20 43.71
C ASN A 29 7.32 10.71 43.68
N SER A 30 6.55 11.11 44.68
CA SER A 30 6.19 12.48 45.07
C SER A 30 7.25 13.55 44.79
N GLY A 31 6.92 14.49 43.91
CA GLY A 31 7.66 15.73 43.72
C GLY A 31 7.10 16.49 42.52
N PHE A 32 6.67 17.73 42.75
CA PHE A 32 6.20 18.66 41.71
C PHE A 32 7.26 18.81 40.62
N SER A 33 7.11 18.09 39.51
CA SER A 33 7.90 18.31 38.30
C SER A 33 7.19 19.37 37.47
N SER A 34 7.84 20.51 37.31
CA SER A 34 7.50 21.48 36.28
C SER A 34 7.52 20.78 34.92
N GLU A 35 6.34 20.46 34.38
CA GLU A 35 6.19 19.98 33.02
C GLU A 35 6.61 21.10 32.08
N THR A 36 7.88 21.10 31.69
CA THR A 36 8.35 21.91 30.57
C THR A 36 7.79 21.27 29.30
N PRO A 37 6.98 22.01 28.50
CA PRO A 37 6.46 21.45 27.27
C PRO A 37 7.63 21.15 26.34
N THR A 38 7.78 19.88 25.97
CA THR A 38 8.79 19.47 25.00
C THR A 38 8.48 20.15 23.66
N PRO A 39 9.48 20.73 22.98
CA PRO A 39 9.23 21.40 21.71
C PRO A 39 8.64 20.42 20.69
N PRO A 40 7.64 20.84 19.91
CA PRO A 40 6.98 19.97 18.93
C PRO A 40 8.00 19.45 17.93
N LYS A 41 8.02 18.14 17.72
CA LYS A 41 8.93 17.49 16.78
C LYS A 41 8.66 18.03 15.37
N PRO A 42 9.70 18.36 14.60
CA PRO A 42 9.52 18.81 13.22
C PRO A 42 8.82 17.71 12.41
N PRO A 43 7.94 18.09 11.46
CA PRO A 43 7.25 17.12 10.62
C PRO A 43 8.25 16.30 9.80
N ARG A 44 7.99 14.99 9.68
CA ARG A 44 8.80 14.07 8.87
C ARG A 44 8.78 14.54 7.41
N LYS A 45 9.96 14.64 6.80
CA LYS A 45 10.08 14.86 5.35
C LYS A 45 9.81 13.54 4.62
N VAL A 46 8.85 13.55 3.70
CA VAL A 46 8.56 12.44 2.79
C VAL A 46 8.96 12.86 1.38
N LEU A 47 9.70 12.00 0.68
CA LEU A 47 10.09 12.25 -0.71
C LEU A 47 8.84 12.29 -1.59
N LYS A 48 8.77 13.27 -2.50
CA LYS A 48 7.65 13.43 -3.43
C LYS A 48 7.87 12.67 -4.75
N THR A 49 9.06 12.13 -4.94
CA THR A 49 9.45 11.39 -6.14
C THR A 49 9.41 9.90 -5.86
N PRO A 50 8.98 9.07 -6.82
CA PRO A 50 9.03 7.62 -6.66
C PRO A 50 10.48 7.16 -6.51
N HIS A 51 10.69 6.15 -5.67
CA HIS A 51 12.01 5.54 -5.51
C HIS A 51 12.40 4.68 -6.72
N LYS A 52 11.41 3.97 -7.30
CA LYS A 52 11.59 3.08 -8.44
C LYS A 52 10.37 3.18 -9.35
N VAL A 53 10.60 3.15 -10.65
CA VAL A 53 9.56 3.10 -11.68
C VAL A 53 9.77 1.79 -12.44
N LEU A 54 8.68 1.06 -12.65
CA LEU A 54 8.64 -0.13 -13.48
C LEU A 54 7.68 0.15 -14.62
N ASP A 55 8.03 -0.32 -15.81
CA ASP A 55 7.13 -0.24 -16.95
C ASP A 55 6.04 -1.30 -16.82
N ALA A 56 4.81 -0.89 -17.10
CA ALA A 56 3.62 -1.75 -17.04
C ALA A 56 2.85 -1.63 -18.37
N PRO A 57 3.42 -2.15 -19.48
CA PRO A 57 2.73 -2.12 -20.76
C PRO A 57 1.45 -2.97 -20.70
N SER A 58 0.34 -2.48 -21.25
CA SER A 58 -0.95 -3.19 -21.28
C SER A 58 -1.62 -3.41 -19.92
N LEU A 59 -1.19 -2.71 -18.87
CA LEU A 59 -1.98 -2.65 -17.63
C LEU A 59 -3.32 -1.99 -17.94
N GLN A 60 -4.43 -2.67 -17.62
CA GLN A 60 -5.76 -2.17 -17.90
C GLN A 60 -6.13 -1.01 -16.97
N ASP A 61 -6.69 0.06 -17.55
CA ASP A 61 -7.25 1.19 -16.81
C ASP A 61 -8.74 0.95 -16.52
N ASP A 62 -9.02 0.00 -15.62
CA ASP A 62 -10.36 -0.35 -15.19
C ASP A 62 -10.44 -0.38 -13.66
N PHE A 63 -11.36 0.41 -13.12
CA PHE A 63 -11.59 0.61 -11.69
C PHE A 63 -11.98 -0.67 -10.95
N TYR A 64 -12.58 -1.65 -11.63
CA TYR A 64 -13.10 -2.86 -11.00
C TYR A 64 -12.06 -3.98 -10.90
N LEU A 65 -10.89 -3.79 -11.51
CA LEU A 65 -9.86 -4.81 -11.55
C LEU A 65 -8.86 -4.64 -10.40
N ASN A 66 -8.39 -5.77 -9.87
CA ASN A 66 -7.40 -5.82 -8.79
C ASN A 66 -6.11 -6.49 -9.31
N LEU A 67 -5.40 -5.76 -10.15
CA LEU A 67 -4.36 -6.29 -11.05
C LEU A 67 -2.95 -6.40 -10.44
N VAL A 68 -2.77 -5.90 -9.22
CA VAL A 68 -1.46 -5.80 -8.57
C VAL A 68 -1.55 -6.27 -7.13
N ASP A 69 -0.62 -7.13 -6.74
CA ASP A 69 -0.46 -7.56 -5.35
C ASP A 69 1.02 -7.67 -4.94
N TRP A 70 1.33 -7.35 -3.69
CA TRP A 70 2.69 -7.40 -3.15
C TRP A 70 2.75 -8.40 -1.99
N SER A 71 3.47 -9.49 -2.20
CA SER A 71 3.65 -10.53 -1.19
C SER A 71 4.61 -10.19 -0.06
N SER A 72 4.47 -10.89 1.06
CA SER A 72 5.41 -10.86 2.19
C SER A 72 6.84 -11.31 1.83
N GLN A 73 7.02 -11.99 0.69
CA GLN A 73 8.30 -12.46 0.17
C GLN A 73 8.99 -11.42 -0.73
N ASN A 74 8.51 -10.18 -0.74
CA ASN A 74 9.02 -9.10 -1.60
C ASN A 74 8.93 -9.43 -3.10
N VAL A 75 7.85 -10.11 -3.50
CA VAL A 75 7.51 -10.35 -4.90
C VAL A 75 6.21 -9.60 -5.20
N LEU A 76 6.28 -8.72 -6.19
CA LEU A 76 5.15 -8.02 -6.77
C LEU A 76 4.59 -8.88 -7.90
N ALA A 77 3.30 -9.21 -7.85
CA ALA A 77 2.57 -9.79 -8.94
C ALA A 77 1.80 -8.68 -9.66
N VAL A 78 1.92 -8.62 -10.99
CA VAL A 78 1.29 -7.61 -11.84
C VAL A 78 0.71 -8.30 -13.06
N GLU A 79 -0.56 -8.03 -13.32
CA GLU A 79 -1.25 -8.40 -14.54
C GLU A 79 -0.96 -7.38 -15.65
N LEU A 80 -0.64 -7.86 -16.85
CA LEU A 80 -0.38 -7.05 -18.04
C LEU A 80 -1.01 -7.73 -19.26
N GLY A 81 -2.21 -7.28 -19.66
CA GLY A 81 -2.99 -7.82 -20.78
C GLY A 81 -3.69 -9.16 -20.49
N THR A 82 -3.02 -10.26 -20.81
CA THR A 82 -3.51 -11.65 -20.60
C THR A 82 -2.52 -12.46 -19.75
N CYS A 83 -1.51 -11.77 -19.22
CA CYS A 83 -0.31 -12.36 -18.66
C CYS A 83 -0.11 -11.87 -17.24
N VAL A 84 0.30 -12.76 -16.34
CA VAL A 84 0.73 -12.37 -15.00
C VAL A 84 2.25 -12.42 -14.92
N TYR A 85 2.84 -11.33 -14.45
CA TYR A 85 4.27 -11.17 -14.24
C TYR A 85 4.58 -11.08 -12.75
N LEU A 86 5.71 -11.66 -12.37
CA LEU A 86 6.29 -11.57 -11.04
C LEU A 86 7.58 -10.77 -11.10
N TRP A 87 7.69 -9.75 -10.27
CA TRP A 87 8.91 -8.98 -10.07
C TRP A 87 9.39 -9.10 -8.63
N SER A 88 10.65 -9.52 -8.44
CA SER A 88 11.24 -9.61 -7.10
C SER A 88 11.92 -8.30 -6.72
N ALA A 89 11.47 -7.64 -5.66
CA ALA A 89 12.08 -6.42 -5.15
C ALA A 89 13.49 -6.65 -4.57
N SER A 90 13.78 -7.87 -4.13
CA SER A 90 15.07 -8.24 -3.52
C SER A 90 16.22 -8.33 -4.53
N ASN A 91 15.94 -8.74 -5.77
CA ASN A 91 16.99 -8.98 -6.78
C ASN A 91 16.66 -8.41 -8.17
N SER A 92 15.54 -7.69 -8.30
CA SER A 92 15.05 -7.09 -9.54
C SER A 92 14.76 -8.06 -10.70
N LYS A 93 14.70 -9.37 -10.46
CA LYS A 93 14.35 -10.35 -11.50
C LYS A 93 12.86 -10.26 -11.84
N VAL A 94 12.56 -10.45 -13.13
CA VAL A 94 11.20 -10.54 -13.68
C VAL A 94 10.98 -11.95 -14.20
N MET A 95 9.78 -12.49 -13.99
CA MET A 95 9.33 -13.78 -14.50
C MET A 95 7.90 -13.64 -15.02
N LYS A 96 7.61 -14.17 -16.21
CA LYS A 96 6.22 -14.38 -16.66
C LYS A 96 5.71 -15.66 -16.00
N LEU A 97 4.69 -15.54 -15.15
CA LEU A 97 4.12 -16.67 -14.43
C LEU A 97 3.22 -17.51 -15.35
N CYS A 98 2.29 -16.85 -16.04
CA CYS A 98 1.36 -17.51 -16.96
C CYS A 98 0.91 -16.56 -18.08
N ASP A 99 0.31 -17.17 -19.09
CA ASP A 99 -0.41 -16.51 -20.19
C ASP A 99 -1.74 -17.24 -20.34
N LEU A 100 -2.86 -16.54 -20.12
CA LEU A 100 -4.19 -17.12 -20.24
C LEU A 100 -4.69 -17.12 -21.70
N GLY A 101 -3.96 -16.47 -22.61
CA GLY A 101 -4.33 -16.35 -24.02
C GLY A 101 -5.31 -15.21 -24.30
N PRO A 102 -5.64 -14.96 -25.58
CA PRO A 102 -6.23 -13.71 -26.04
C PRO A 102 -7.66 -13.44 -25.58
N ASN A 103 -8.37 -14.45 -25.09
CA ASN A 103 -9.79 -14.34 -24.72
C ASN A 103 -10.01 -14.37 -23.20
N ASP A 104 -8.97 -14.65 -22.42
CA ASP A 104 -9.05 -14.80 -20.96
C ASP A 104 -8.28 -13.66 -20.30
N GLY A 105 -9.04 -12.65 -19.89
CA GLY A 105 -8.55 -11.48 -19.21
C GLY A 105 -8.49 -11.74 -17.71
N VAL A 106 -7.36 -11.40 -17.11
CA VAL A 106 -7.21 -11.45 -15.66
C VAL A 106 -7.93 -10.26 -15.03
N CYS A 107 -8.74 -10.51 -14.02
CA CYS A 107 -9.50 -9.50 -13.31
C CYS A 107 -8.96 -9.23 -11.90
N SER A 108 -8.32 -10.23 -11.28
CA SER A 108 -7.74 -10.09 -9.95
C SER A 108 -6.53 -10.99 -9.76
N VAL A 109 -5.56 -10.52 -8.98
CA VAL A 109 -4.40 -11.28 -8.53
C VAL A 109 -4.24 -11.10 -7.03
N GLN A 110 -4.07 -12.20 -6.30
CA GLN A 110 -3.79 -12.15 -4.86
C GLN A 110 -2.78 -13.24 -4.46
N ARG A 111 -1.91 -12.93 -3.52
CA ARG A 111 -0.88 -13.83 -3.00
C ARG A 111 -1.14 -14.19 -1.55
N THR A 112 -1.00 -15.47 -1.24
CA THR A 112 -1.04 -15.94 0.14
C THR A 112 0.32 -15.77 0.83
N ARG A 113 0.34 -15.88 2.16
CA ARG A 113 1.58 -15.76 2.95
C ARG A 113 2.55 -16.92 2.69
N GLU A 114 2.01 -18.07 2.33
CA GLU A 114 2.72 -19.30 2.00
C GLU A 114 3.35 -19.24 0.60
N GLY A 115 2.97 -18.25 -0.21
CA GLY A 115 3.57 -17.96 -1.51
C GLY A 115 2.75 -18.42 -2.71
N TYR A 116 1.56 -18.99 -2.51
CA TYR A 116 0.62 -19.30 -3.58
C TYR A 116 0.02 -18.01 -4.15
N ILE A 117 -0.35 -18.06 -5.43
CA ILE A 117 -0.98 -16.94 -6.12
C ILE A 117 -2.30 -17.42 -6.71
N SER A 118 -3.35 -16.68 -6.46
CA SER A 118 -4.66 -16.87 -7.05
C SER A 118 -4.90 -15.86 -8.16
N ILE A 119 -5.54 -16.32 -9.24
CA ILE A 119 -5.83 -15.51 -10.42
C ILE A 119 -7.32 -15.63 -10.73
N GLY A 120 -8.04 -14.53 -10.62
CA GLY A 120 -9.44 -14.42 -11.04
C GLY A 120 -9.52 -13.96 -12.49
N THR A 121 -10.40 -14.56 -13.28
CA THR A 121 -10.54 -14.25 -14.72
C THR A 121 -11.94 -13.75 -15.09
N ASN A 122 -12.06 -13.14 -16.27
CA ASN A 122 -13.32 -12.57 -16.78
C ASN A 122 -14.39 -13.63 -17.08
N PHE A 123 -14.03 -14.92 -17.13
CA PHE A 123 -14.99 -16.03 -17.22
C PHE A 123 -15.57 -16.45 -15.86
N GLY A 124 -15.20 -15.77 -14.77
CA GLY A 124 -15.62 -16.12 -13.41
C GLY A 124 -14.85 -17.31 -12.84
N GLN A 125 -13.73 -17.69 -13.45
CA GLN A 125 -12.84 -18.73 -12.95
C GLN A 125 -11.85 -18.15 -11.93
N VAL A 126 -11.48 -18.95 -10.94
CA VAL A 126 -10.39 -18.66 -10.01
C VAL A 126 -9.43 -19.84 -10.02
N GLN A 127 -8.18 -19.56 -10.36
CA GLN A 127 -7.09 -20.54 -10.42
C GLN A 127 -6.14 -20.32 -9.26
#